data_AF-A0A2A5WK56-F1
#
_entry.id   AF-A0A2A5WK56-F1
#
_cell.length_a   1.000
_cell.length_b   1.000
_cell.length_c   1.000
_cell.angle_alpha   90.00
_cell.angle_beta   90.00
_cell.angle_gamma   90.00
#
_symmetry.space_group_name_H-M   'P 1'
#
loop_
_entity.id
_entity.type
_entity.pdbx_description
1 polymer ?
#
loop_
_entity_poly.entity_id
_entity_poly.type
_entity_poly.pdbx_seq_one_letter_code
_entity_poly.pdbx_strand_id
1 'polypeptide(L)'
;MRTVLVMVLIFTVGGCAWFKPDPMHRLAGEWQSEVGGYPIVLTYSDNTVQVNGEAPTRYTREGNRITIISADGEYDETRLVSFQGRNTMVQTDPLTGTGRAYTRVID
;
A
#
# COMPACT_ATOMS: atom_id res chain seq x y z
N MET A 1 29.94 52.38 -0.80
CA MET A 1 29.16 51.85 -1.95
C MET A 1 29.91 50.63 -2.45
N ARG A 2 29.38 49.44 -2.74
CA ARG A 2 28.01 48.90 -2.73
C ARG A 2 28.13 47.42 -3.18
N THR A 3 28.82 46.54 -2.45
CA THR A 3 29.12 45.20 -3.03
C THR A 3 29.43 44.07 -2.03
N VAL A 4 28.86 44.03 -0.82
CA VAL A 4 29.01 42.82 0.03
C VAL A 4 27.79 42.62 0.93
N LEU A 5 26.62 42.25 0.40
CA LEU A 5 25.49 41.89 1.29
C LEU A 5 24.41 40.98 0.69
N VAL A 6 24.68 40.26 -0.39
CA VAL A 6 23.65 39.42 -1.06
C VAL A 6 24.17 37.99 -1.24
N MET A 7 24.55 37.31 -0.15
CA MET A 7 25.02 35.92 -0.25
C MET A 7 24.85 35.07 1.03
N VAL A 8 23.91 35.42 1.92
CA VAL A 8 23.76 34.70 3.21
C VAL A 8 22.32 34.28 3.55
N LEU A 9 21.31 34.56 2.70
CA LEU A 9 19.90 34.37 3.08
C LEU A 9 19.11 33.31 2.27
N ILE A 10 19.76 32.21 1.85
CA ILE A 10 19.08 31.11 1.14
C ILE A 10 19.56 29.75 1.69
N PHE A 11 19.38 29.48 2.99
CA PHE A 11 19.81 28.17 3.54
C PHE A 11 18.88 27.48 4.55
N THR A 12 17.65 27.95 4.81
CA THR A 12 16.84 27.36 5.90
C THR A 12 15.40 26.99 5.57
N VAL A 13 14.99 26.97 4.29
CA VAL A 13 13.63 26.57 3.91
C VAL A 13 13.67 25.37 2.98
N GLY A 14 13.59 24.16 3.54
CA GLY A 14 13.47 22.96 2.73
C GLY A 14 13.56 21.61 3.45
N GLY A 15 13.71 21.59 4.77
CA GLY A 15 14.00 20.36 5.52
C GLY A 15 12.86 19.78 6.34
N CYS A 16 11.60 20.18 6.16
CA CYS A 16 10.48 19.40 6.71
C CYS A 16 10.11 18.27 5.75
N ALA A 17 11.06 17.37 5.47
CA ALA A 17 10.70 16.04 5.02
C ALA A 17 10.07 15.35 6.22
N TRP A 18 8.77 15.57 6.41
CA TRP A 18 7.96 14.86 7.40
C TRP A 18 8.12 13.37 7.10
N PHE A 19 8.94 12.68 7.90
CA PHE A 19 8.99 11.23 7.96
C PHE A 19 7.61 10.75 8.40
N LYS A 20 6.68 10.59 7.45
CA LYS A 20 5.45 9.86 7.70
C LYS A 20 5.85 8.38 7.73
N PRO A 21 5.57 7.66 8.84
CA PRO A 21 5.79 6.22 8.88
C PRO A 21 5.10 5.57 7.69
N ASP A 22 5.82 4.71 6.95
CA ASP A 22 5.27 3.96 5.82
C ASP A 22 4.05 3.17 6.30
N PRO A 23 2.81 3.50 5.89
CA PRO A 23 1.63 2.86 6.41
C PRO A 23 1.55 1.37 6.03
N MET A 24 2.39 0.90 5.10
CA MET A 24 2.42 -0.49 4.67
C MET A 24 2.87 -1.49 5.73
N HIS A 25 3.48 -1.05 6.85
CA HIS A 25 3.69 -1.93 8.01
C HIS A 25 2.39 -2.56 8.53
N ARG A 26 1.23 -1.97 8.19
CA ARG A 26 -0.09 -2.46 8.58
C ARG A 26 -0.66 -3.47 7.60
N LEU A 27 0.01 -3.81 6.50
CA LEU A 27 -0.54 -4.73 5.51
C LEU A 27 -0.76 -6.13 6.09
N ALA A 28 0.22 -6.63 6.85
CA ALA A 28 0.20 -7.99 7.37
C ALA A 28 -1.02 -8.27 8.26
N GLY A 29 -1.63 -9.44 8.10
CA GLY A 29 -2.84 -9.88 8.77
C GLY A 29 -4.00 -10.14 7.81
N GLU A 30 -5.18 -10.37 8.39
CA GLU A 30 -6.38 -10.76 7.67
C GLU A 30 -7.30 -9.58 7.38
N TRP A 31 -7.84 -9.58 6.17
CA TRP A 31 -8.66 -8.51 5.61
C TRP A 31 -9.84 -9.11 4.87
N GLN A 32 -11.04 -8.64 5.17
CA GLN A 32 -12.27 -9.13 4.57
C GLN A 32 -12.98 -8.04 3.77
N SER A 33 -13.51 -8.41 2.62
CA SER A 33 -14.45 -7.60 1.83
C SER A 33 -15.61 -8.48 1.37
N GLU A 34 -16.60 -7.88 0.71
CA GLU A 34 -17.73 -8.58 0.12
C GLU A 34 -17.84 -8.23 -1.37
N VAL A 35 -18.00 -9.25 -2.21
CA VAL A 35 -18.19 -9.08 -3.66
C VAL A 35 -19.39 -9.90 -4.09
N GLY A 36 -20.45 -9.22 -4.53
CA GLY A 36 -21.67 -9.88 -4.99
C GLY A 36 -22.35 -10.76 -3.93
N GLY A 37 -22.26 -10.40 -2.64
CA GLY A 37 -22.79 -11.20 -1.54
C GLY A 37 -21.86 -12.29 -1.02
N TYR A 38 -20.68 -12.47 -1.61
CA TYR A 38 -19.71 -13.47 -1.19
C TYR A 38 -18.54 -12.82 -0.45
N PRO A 39 -18.16 -13.33 0.74
CA PRO A 39 -16.99 -12.82 1.45
C PRO A 39 -15.71 -13.19 0.69
N ILE A 40 -14.80 -12.22 0.62
CA ILE A 40 -13.42 -12.42 0.17
C ILE A 40 -12.51 -12.11 1.35
N VAL A 41 -11.71 -13.07 1.74
CA VAL A 41 -10.70 -12.94 2.80
C VAL A 41 -9.32 -12.95 2.17
N LEU A 42 -8.52 -11.94 2.48
CA LEU A 42 -7.11 -11.83 2.12
C LEU A 42 -6.25 -11.97 3.36
N THR A 43 -5.29 -12.89 3.34
CA THR A 43 -4.30 -13.04 4.41
C THR A 43 -2.94 -12.61 3.87
N TYR A 44 -2.45 -11.47 4.35
CA TYR A 44 -1.13 -10.94 3.97
C TYR A 44 -0.07 -11.34 4.99
N SER A 45 1.04 -11.88 4.49
CA SER A 45 2.32 -12.00 5.20
C SER A 45 3.33 -10.96 4.67
N ASP A 46 4.60 -11.10 5.04
CA ASP A 46 5.68 -10.21 4.59
C ASP A 46 5.85 -10.18 3.06
N ASN A 47 5.62 -11.31 2.37
CA ASN A 47 5.84 -11.44 0.93
C ASN A 47 4.85 -12.37 0.21
N THR A 48 3.84 -12.87 0.92
CA THR A 48 2.76 -13.66 0.32
C THR A 48 1.39 -13.11 0.65
N VAL A 49 0.46 -13.32 -0.28
CA VAL A 49 -0.96 -13.09 -0.09
C VAL A 49 -1.71 -14.39 -0.34
N GLN A 50 -2.67 -14.67 0.53
CA GLN A 50 -3.58 -15.78 0.40
C GLN A 50 -4.98 -15.25 0.14
N VAL A 51 -5.75 -15.89 -0.72
CA VAL A 51 -7.15 -15.53 -1.00
C VAL A 51 -8.03 -16.70 -0.54
N ASN A 52 -8.99 -16.45 0.35
CA ASN A 52 -9.96 -17.44 0.84
C ASN A 52 -9.36 -18.77 1.34
N GLY A 53 -8.15 -18.73 1.92
CA GLY A 53 -7.49 -19.93 2.43
C GLY A 53 -6.82 -20.81 1.36
N GLU A 54 -6.79 -20.38 0.09
CA GLU A 54 -6.12 -21.09 -1.02
C GLU A 54 -4.59 -21.10 -0.88
N ALA A 55 -3.86 -21.68 -1.82
CA ALA A 55 -2.39 -21.63 -1.80
C ALA A 55 -1.87 -20.17 -1.82
N PRO A 56 -0.90 -19.81 -0.95
CA PRO A 56 -0.36 -18.46 -0.91
C PRO A 56 0.42 -18.14 -2.19
N THR A 57 0.19 -16.94 -2.70
CA THR A 57 0.83 -16.40 -3.90
C THR A 57 1.82 -15.30 -3.50
N ARG A 58 2.95 -15.20 -4.20
CA ARG A 58 3.99 -14.20 -3.88
C ARG A 58 3.53 -12.82 -4.32
N TYR A 59 3.99 -11.79 -3.60
CA TYR A 59 3.88 -10.41 -4.05
C TYR A 59 5.16 -9.64 -3.73
N THR A 60 5.42 -8.57 -4.49
CA THR A 60 6.46 -7.59 -4.20
C THR A 60 5.84 -6.26 -3.78
N ARG A 61 6.59 -5.44 -3.03
CA ARG A 61 6.15 -4.14 -2.55
C ARG A 61 7.11 -3.03 -2.97
N GLU A 62 6.56 -1.95 -3.51
CA GLU A 62 7.28 -0.71 -3.80
C GLU A 62 6.44 0.48 -3.32
N GLY A 63 6.85 1.12 -2.23
CA GLY A 63 6.04 2.14 -1.57
C GLY A 63 4.67 1.58 -1.21
N ASN A 64 3.60 2.19 -1.71
CA ASN A 64 2.22 1.75 -1.49
C ASN A 64 1.68 0.83 -2.61
N ARG A 65 2.53 0.39 -3.54
CA ARG A 65 2.18 -0.53 -4.61
C ARG A 65 2.52 -1.95 -4.19
N ILE A 66 1.59 -2.87 -4.43
CA ILE A 66 1.85 -4.31 -4.38
C ILE A 66 1.69 -4.89 -5.79
N THR A 67 2.57 -5.82 -6.15
CA THR A 67 2.50 -6.58 -7.39
C THR A 67 2.40 -8.06 -7.03
N ILE A 68 1.23 -8.64 -7.25
CA ILE A 68 0.95 -10.06 -7.01
C ILE A 68 1.41 -10.83 -8.25
N ILE A 69 2.27 -11.82 -8.05
CA ILE A 69 2.86 -12.62 -9.12
C ILE A 69 2.11 -13.95 -9.18
N SER A 70 1.50 -14.29 -10.30
CA SER A 70 0.79 -15.55 -10.47
C SER A 70 1.66 -16.77 -10.13
N ALA A 71 1.03 -17.90 -9.79
CA ALA A 71 1.75 -19.11 -9.40
C ALA A 71 2.67 -19.66 -10.51
N ASP A 72 2.31 -19.44 -11.78
CA ASP A 72 3.12 -19.78 -12.96
C ASP A 72 4.14 -18.68 -13.33
N GLY A 73 4.06 -17.49 -12.73
CA GLY A 73 4.93 -16.35 -13.00
C GLY A 73 4.68 -15.66 -14.34
N GLU A 74 3.61 -16.00 -15.07
CA GLU A 74 3.30 -15.39 -16.37
C GLU A 74 2.54 -14.05 -16.25
N TYR A 75 1.85 -13.84 -15.14
CA TYR A 75 0.95 -12.70 -14.97
C TYR A 75 1.21 -11.99 -13.64
N ASP A 76 1.28 -10.66 -13.73
CA ASP A 76 1.42 -9.79 -12.58
C ASP A 76 0.17 -8.91 -12.44
N GLU A 77 -0.39 -8.87 -11.24
CA GLU A 77 -1.51 -8.00 -10.89
C GLU A 77 -1.03 -6.90 -9.94
N THR A 78 -1.12 -5.64 -10.40
CA THR A 78 -0.74 -4.50 -9.56
C THR A 78 -1.94 -3.91 -8.82
N ARG A 79 -1.74 -3.59 -7.55
CA ARG A 79 -2.70 -2.84 -6.72
C ARG A 79 -2.00 -1.71 -5.97
N LEU A 80 -2.64 -0.56 -5.92
CA LEU A 80 -2.29 0.52 -5.00
C LEU A 80 -3.00 0.30 -3.68
N VAL A 81 -2.28 0.29 -2.58
CA VAL A 81 -2.82 0.12 -1.24
C VAL A 81 -2.87 1.46 -0.53
N SER A 82 -3.95 1.71 0.17
CA SER A 82 -4.08 2.83 1.11
C SER A 82 -4.84 2.38 2.36
N PHE A 83 -4.63 3.09 3.47
CA PHE A 83 -5.27 2.78 4.74
C PHE A 83 -6.13 3.95 5.20
N GLN A 84 -7.43 3.72 5.33
CA GLN A 84 -8.42 4.70 5.83
C GLN A 84 -8.67 4.45 7.32
N GLY A 85 -7.63 4.62 8.13
CA GLY A 85 -7.63 4.29 9.56
C GLY A 85 -6.82 3.02 9.87
N ARG A 86 -7.08 2.40 11.02
CA ARG A 86 -6.37 1.18 11.46
C ARG A 86 -6.94 -0.10 10.85
N ASN A 87 -8.25 -0.14 10.65
CA ASN A 87 -8.99 -1.36 10.31
C ASN A 87 -9.59 -1.33 8.91
N THR A 88 -9.22 -0.35 8.08
CA THR A 88 -9.74 -0.20 6.73
C THR A 88 -8.58 -0.07 5.75
N MET A 89 -8.48 -1.02 4.84
CA MET A 89 -7.55 -1.01 3.70
C MET A 89 -8.38 -0.75 2.43
N VAL A 90 -7.87 0.05 1.51
CA VAL A 90 -8.43 0.19 0.16
C VAL A 90 -7.37 -0.21 -0.84
N GLN A 91 -7.72 -1.17 -1.70
CA GLN A 91 -6.92 -1.54 -2.86
C GLN A 91 -7.52 -0.93 -4.11
N THR A 92 -6.70 -0.25 -4.90
CA THR A 92 -7.12 0.38 -6.15
C THR A 92 -6.37 -0.25 -7.30
N ASP A 93 -7.11 -0.67 -8.31
CA ASP A 93 -6.55 -1.02 -9.61
C ASP A 93 -6.02 0.26 -10.29
N PRO A 94 -4.71 0.38 -10.56
CA PRO A 94 -4.16 1.59 -11.16
C PRO A 94 -4.55 1.79 -12.64
N LEU A 95 -4.97 0.73 -13.34
CA LEU A 95 -5.38 0.77 -14.74
C LEU A 95 -6.84 1.23 -14.87
N THR A 96 -7.72 0.70 -14.02
CA THR A 96 -9.17 1.00 -14.10
C THR A 96 -9.62 2.07 -13.11
N GLY A 97 -8.82 2.39 -12.10
CA GLY A 97 -9.20 3.25 -10.98
C GLY A 97 -10.20 2.61 -10.01
N THR A 98 -10.57 1.35 -10.23
CA THR A 98 -11.56 0.65 -9.39
C THR A 98 -10.96 0.37 -8.02
N GLY A 99 -11.61 0.87 -6.97
CA GLY A 99 -11.24 0.65 -5.58
C GLY A 99 -12.07 -0.45 -4.92
N ARG A 100 -11.47 -1.23 -4.04
CA ARG A 100 -12.15 -2.14 -3.13
C ARG A 100 -11.67 -1.90 -1.70
N ALA A 101 -12.63 -1.69 -0.81
CA ALA A 101 -12.38 -1.56 0.62
C ALA A 101 -12.42 -2.94 1.29
N TYR A 102 -11.49 -3.16 2.20
CA TYR A 102 -11.40 -4.33 3.07
C TYR A 102 -11.36 -3.87 4.53
N THR A 103 -12.04 -4.60 5.39
CA THR A 103 -12.03 -4.42 6.84
C THR A 103 -11.09 -5.45 7.46
N ARG A 104 -10.29 -5.01 8.43
CA ARG A 104 -9.41 -5.91 9.18
C ARG A 104 -10.24 -6.90 9.99
N VAL A 105 -9.92 -8.19 9.89
CA VAL A 105 -10.47 -9.20 10.79
C VAL A 105 -9.76 -9.04 12.14
N ILE A 106 -10.54 -8.88 13.20
CA ILE A 106 -10.06 -8.72 14.57
C ILE A 106 -10.54 -9.96 15.31
N ASP A 107 -9.60 -10.79 15.77
CA ASP A 107 -9.86 -11.85 16.75
C ASP A 107 -10.16 -11.27 18.14
#